data_AF-A0AAJ1BA55-F1
#
_entry.id   AF-A0AAJ1BA55-F1
#
_cell.length_a   1.000
_cell.length_b   1.000
_cell.length_c   1.000
_cell.angle_alpha   90.00
_cell.angle_beta   90.00
_cell.angle_gamma   90.00
#
_symmetry.space_group_name_H-M   'P 1'
#
loop_
_entity.id
_entity.type
_entity.pdbx_description
1 polymer ?
#
loop_
_entity_poly.entity_id
_entity_poly.type
_entity_poly.pdbx_seq_one_letter_code
_entity_poly.pdbx_strand_id
1 'polypeptide(L)' 'NYFNNVCTTHSYEQKIKTIKAAKLAGLEVCSGGIVGMGESWLDRLDLAFELKDLGIKSVPINVLNPIRGTP' A
#
# COMPACT_ATOMS: atom_id res chain seq x y z
N ASN A 1 -3.27 3.15 10.63
CA ASN A 1 -2.17 2.52 9.86
C ASN A 1 -1.84 1.12 10.39
N TYR A 2 -2.32 0.09 9.70
CA TYR A 2 -2.14 -1.34 10.03
C TYR A 2 -0.80 -1.94 9.52
N PHE A 3 -0.01 -1.19 8.75
CA PHE A 3 1.12 -1.70 7.98
C PHE A 3 2.16 -2.49 8.81
N ASN A 4 2.50 -2.02 10.00
CA ASN A 4 3.53 -2.64 10.86
C ASN A 4 3.11 -4.03 11.39
N ASN A 5 1.81 -4.36 11.39
CA ASN A 5 1.35 -5.71 11.74
C ASN A 5 1.61 -6.73 10.61
N VAL A 6 1.80 -6.24 9.37
CA VAL A 6 1.97 -7.09 8.18
C VAL A 6 3.42 -7.09 7.71
N CYS A 7 4.10 -5.94 7.77
CA CYS A 7 5.46 -5.80 7.28
C CYS A 7 6.35 -5.05 8.28
N THR A 8 7.45 -5.69 8.67
CA THR A 8 8.39 -5.17 9.67
C THR A 8 9.80 -4.94 9.11
N THR A 9 10.06 -5.37 7.87
CA THR A 9 11.40 -5.30 7.25
C THR A 9 11.70 -3.98 6.56
N HIS A 10 10.68 -3.17 6.29
CA HIS A 10 10.80 -1.80 5.79
C HIS A 10 9.64 -0.96 6.32
N SER A 11 9.84 0.35 6.45
CA SER A 11 8.82 1.26 6.92
C SER A 11 7.88 1.70 5.79
N TYR A 12 6.72 2.19 6.20
CA TYR A 12 5.76 2.78 5.28
C TYR A 12 6.36 3.99 4.53
N GLU A 13 7.13 4.83 5.22
CA GLU A 13 7.80 6.00 4.65
C GLU A 13 8.81 5.62 3.55
N GLN A 14 9.48 4.47 3.70
CA GLN A 14 10.35 3.94 2.64
C GLN A 14 9.56 3.64 1.36
N LYS A 15 8.33 3.10 1.45
CA LYS A 15 7.46 2.92 0.27
C LYS A 15 7.13 4.26 -0.39
N ILE A 16 6.78 5.27 0.41
CA ILE A 16 6.45 6.61 -0.09
C ILE A 16 7.66 7.24 -0.78
N LYS A 17 8.85 7.10 -0.21
CA LYS A 17 10.10 7.57 -0.82
C LYS A 17 10.33 6.90 -2.18
N THR A 18 10.11 5.59 -2.29
CA THR A 18 10.25 4.84 -3.55
C THR A 18 9.25 5.31 -4.60
N ILE A 19 7.98 5.51 -4.23
CA ILE A 19 6.95 6.04 -5.14
C ILE A 19 7.36 7.42 -5.68
N LYS A 20 7.80 8.33 -4.81
CA LYS A 20 8.26 9.66 -5.20
C LYS A 20 9.48 9.60 -6.12
N ALA A 21 10.45 8.73 -5.82
CA ALA A 21 11.64 8.54 -6.66
C ALA A 21 11.28 7.99 -8.05
N ALA A 22 10.37 7.01 -8.13
CA ALA A 22 9.90 6.48 -9.41
C ALA A 22 9.21 7.56 -10.27
N LYS A 23 8.37 8.39 -9.65
CA LYS A 23 7.74 9.53 -10.34
C LYS A 23 8.76 10.56 -10.82
N LEU A 24 9.76 10.89 -10.00
CA LEU A 24 10.85 11.80 -10.39
C LEU A 24 11.67 11.24 -11.56
N ALA A 25 11.80 9.92 -11.67
CA ALA A 25 12.44 9.25 -12.80
C ALA A 25 11.56 9.20 -14.07
N GLY A 26 10.36 9.80 -14.06
CA GLY A 26 9.44 9.82 -15.19
C GLY A 26 8.64 8.54 -15.39
N LEU A 27 8.59 7.64 -14.38
CA LEU A 27 7.82 6.40 -14.46
C LEU A 27 6.35 6.62 -14.07
N GLU A 28 5.47 5.91 -14.75
CA GLU A 28 4.11 5.72 -14.27
C GLU A 28 4.09 4.72 -13.11
N VAL A 29 3.42 5.09 -12.02
CA VAL A 29 3.39 4.28 -10.79
C VAL A 29 2.02 3.65 -10.61
N CYS A 30 2.03 2.32 -10.47
CA CYS A 30 0.91 1.51 -10.04
C CYS A 30 1.09 1.16 -8.55
N SER A 31 0.14 1.55 -7.69
CA SER A 31 0.25 1.32 -6.24
C SER A 31 -1.13 1.21 -5.60
N GLY A 32 -1.26 0.29 -4.64
CA GLY A 32 -2.54 -0.08 -4.05
C GLY A 32 -2.37 -0.93 -2.79
N GLY A 33 -3.35 -1.77 -2.48
CA GLY A 33 -3.36 -2.54 -1.24
C GLY A 33 -4.03 -3.90 -1.32
N ILE A 34 -3.96 -4.64 -0.21
CA ILE A 34 -4.64 -5.92 0.01
C ILE A 34 -5.70 -5.70 1.09
N VAL A 35 -6.92 -6.14 0.83
CA VAL A 35 -8.05 -6.05 1.73
C VAL A 35 -8.31 -7.40 2.40
N GLY A 36 -8.53 -7.39 3.72
CA GLY A 36 -8.82 -8.59 4.50
C GLY A 36 -7.65 -9.15 5.29
N MET A 37 -6.58 -8.37 5.50
CA MET A 37 -5.42 -8.73 6.32
C MET A 37 -5.66 -8.52 7.83
N GLY A 38 -6.82 -8.00 8.21
CA GLY A 38 -7.15 -7.62 9.59
C GLY A 38 -7.17 -6.10 9.81
N GLU A 39 -6.96 -5.32 8.75
CA GLU A 39 -7.06 -3.87 8.77
C GLU A 39 -8.50 -3.38 9.05
N SER A 40 -8.61 -2.25 9.74
CA SER A 40 -9.91 -1.63 10.00
C SER A 40 -10.45 -0.90 8.77
N TRP A 41 -11.72 -0.50 8.82
CA TRP A 41 -12.30 0.33 7.76
C TRP A 41 -11.60 1.69 7.63
N LEU A 42 -11.13 2.27 8.74
CA LEU A 42 -10.36 3.52 8.74
C LEU A 42 -9.01 3.33 8.04
N ASP A 43 -8.33 2.21 8.25
CA ASP A 43 -7.06 1.92 7.56
C ASP A 43 -7.22 1.86 6.02
N ARG A 44 -8.39 1.38 5.54
CA ARG A 44 -8.69 1.36 4.10
C ARG A 44 -8.92 2.75 3.54
N LEU A 45 -9.58 3.62 4.30
CA LEU A 45 -9.78 5.02 3.93
C LEU A 45 -8.44 5.78 3.92
N ASP A 46 -7.60 5.58 4.94
CA ASP A 46 -6.25 6.16 5.00
C ASP A 46 -5.45 5.82 3.75
N LEU A 47 -5.43 4.53 3.35
CA LEU A 47 -4.78 4.08 2.12
C LEU A 47 -5.34 4.80 0.89
N ALA A 48 -6.68 4.89 0.77
CA ALA A 48 -7.32 5.49 -0.40
C ALA A 48 -6.98 6.98 -0.55
N PHE A 49 -7.03 7.74 0.56
CA PHE A 49 -6.67 9.16 0.56
C PHE A 49 -5.18 9.37 0.29
N GLU A 50 -4.32 8.52 0.84
CA GLU A 50 -2.88 8.66 0.60
C GLU A 50 -2.50 8.34 -0.86
N LEU A 51 -3.10 7.32 -1.47
CA LEU A 51 -2.90 7.05 -2.90
C LEU A 51 -3.36 8.21 -3.79
N LYS A 52 -4.47 8.87 -3.40
CA LYS A 52 -4.95 10.09 -4.05
C LYS A 52 -3.95 11.23 -3.88
N ASP A 53 -3.46 11.49 -2.67
CA ASP A 53 -2.51 12.57 -2.37
C ASP A 53 -1.16 12.36 -3.06
N LEU A 54 -0.74 11.10 -3.20
CA LEU A 54 0.42 10.72 -4.01
C LEU A 54 0.16 10.84 -5.50
N GLY A 55 -1.08 11.05 -5.95
CA GLY A 55 -1.45 11.16 -7.35
C GLY A 55 -1.28 9.85 -8.13
N ILE A 56 -1.54 8.71 -7.49
CA ILE A 56 -1.54 7.40 -8.16
C ILE A 56 -2.77 7.27 -9.03
N LYS A 57 -2.59 6.78 -10.27
CA LYS A 57 -3.68 6.64 -11.26
C LYS A 57 -4.12 5.19 -11.44
N SER A 58 -3.19 4.25 -11.37
CA SER A 58 -3.47 2.82 -11.40
C SER A 58 -3.41 2.26 -9.98
N VAL A 59 -4.57 1.86 -9.45
CA VAL A 59 -4.74 1.46 -8.04
C VAL A 59 -5.25 0.01 -7.98
N PRO A 60 -4.37 -1.00 -7.88
CA PRO A 60 -4.77 -2.38 -7.72
C PRO A 60 -5.30 -2.62 -6.30
N ILE A 61 -6.48 -3.22 -6.21
CA ILE A 61 -7.07 -3.65 -4.95
C ILE A 61 -7.18 -5.18 -4.99
N ASN A 62 -6.34 -5.84 -4.21
CA ASN A 62 -6.35 -7.29 -4.08
C ASN A 62 -7.18 -7.68 -2.86
N VAL A 63 -7.89 -8.80 -2.94
CA VAL A 63 -8.52 -9.43 -1.77
C VAL A 63 -7.54 -10.47 -1.22
N LEU A 64 -7.38 -10.55 0.11
CA LEU A 64 -6.52 -11.55 0.73
C LEU A 64 -6.99 -12.94 0.33
N ASN A 65 -6.10 -13.68 -0.32
CA ASN A 65 -6.24 -15.11 -0.57
C ASN A 65 -5.25 -15.83 0.35
N PRO A 66 -5.69 -16.38 1.50
CA PRO A 66 -4.78 -16.95 2.49
C PRO A 66 -4.09 -18.20 1.94
N ILE A 67 -2.77 -18.31 2.16
CA ILE A 67 -1.96 -19.44 1.74
C ILE A 67 -1.47 -20.18 2.98
N ARG A 68 -1.56 -21.51 2.99
CA ARG A 68 -1.07 -22.31 4.11
C ARG A 68 0.41 -22.01 4.38
N GLY A 69 0.72 -21.61 5.62
CA GLY A 69 2.09 -21.32 6.07
C GLY A 69 2.47 -19.83 6.00
N THR A 70 1.61 -18.96 5.46
CA THR A 70 1.71 -17.52 5.73
C THR A 70 1.05 -17.21 7.08
N PRO A 71 1.59 -16.30 7.90
CA PRO A 71 0.95 -15.86 9.14
C PRO A 71 -0.48 -15.39 8.94
#